data_AF-A0A6A2YRL7-F1
#
_entry.id   AF-A0A6A2YRL7-F1
#
_cell.length_a   1.000
_cell.length_b   1.000
_cell.length_c   1.000
_cell.angle_alpha   90.00
_cell.angle_beta   90.00
_cell.angle_gamma   90.00
#
_symmetry.space_group_name_H-M   'P 1'
#
loop_
_entity.id
_entity.type
_entity.pdbx_description
1 polymer ?
#
loop_
_entity_poly.entity_id
_entity_poly.type
_entity_poly.pdbx_seq_one_letter_code
_entity_poly.pdbx_strand_id
1 'polypeptide(L)'
;MININVDGAFCSDSQKVVVGIVARDSYGMVLGGMTRQVELPNMAESTEVYAFTQGIRLAVENGWSNVIIEGDAISVVNRLANRYKTIPRTTL
;
A
#
# COMPACT_ATOMS: atom_id res chain seq x y z
N MET A 1 7.96 -17.02 -2.93
CA MET A 1 7.89 -15.59 -2.58
C MET A 1 6.70 -15.01 -3.31
N ILE A 2 5.87 -14.24 -2.61
CA ILE A 2 4.65 -13.67 -3.17
C ILE A 2 4.84 -12.16 -3.30
N ASN A 3 4.53 -11.61 -4.46
CA ASN A 3 4.56 -10.17 -4.70
C ASN A 3 3.14 -9.61 -4.60
N ILE A 4 2.93 -8.61 -3.74
CA ILE A 4 1.67 -7.92 -3.55
C ILE A 4 1.84 -6.48 -4.02
N ASN A 5 1.27 -6.16 -5.17
CA ASN A 5 1.23 -4.80 -5.68
C ASN A 5 -0.01 -4.09 -5.13
N VAL A 6 0.18 -2.90 -4.59
CA VAL A 6 -0.87 -2.06 -4.02
C VAL A 6 -0.87 -0.69 -4.70
N ASP A 7 -2.06 -0.13 -4.87
CA ASP A 7 -2.26 1.21 -5.43
C ASP A 7 -3.52 1.84 -4.86
N GLY A 8 -3.47 3.15 -4.63
CA GLY A 8 -4.55 3.92 -4.05
C GLY A 8 -4.94 5.13 -4.89
N ALA A 9 -6.13 5.15 -5.49
CA ALA A 9 -6.58 6.27 -6.30
C ALA A 9 -7.60 7.16 -5.57
N PHE A 10 -7.31 8.46 -5.57
CA PHE A 10 -8.20 9.50 -5.06
C PHE A 10 -8.60 10.47 -6.19
N CYS A 11 -9.90 10.75 -6.32
CA CYS A 11 -10.44 11.73 -7.24
C CYS A 11 -10.97 12.95 -6.47
N SER A 12 -10.33 14.11 -6.65
CA SER A 12 -10.74 15.37 -6.00
C SER A 12 -12.15 15.82 -6.37
N ASP A 13 -12.56 15.64 -7.61
CA ASP A 13 -13.82 16.21 -8.10
C ASP A 13 -15.03 15.43 -7.56
N SER A 14 -14.89 14.11 -7.51
CA SER A 14 -15.95 13.23 -7.00
C SER A 14 -15.80 12.87 -5.53
N GLN A 15 -14.68 13.28 -4.91
CA GLN A 15 -14.28 12.87 -3.55
C GLN A 15 -14.28 11.34 -3.36
N LYS A 16 -14.06 10.59 -4.46
CA LYS A 16 -14.04 9.12 -4.42
C LYS A 16 -12.64 8.62 -4.14
N VAL A 17 -12.59 7.58 -3.33
CA VAL A 17 -11.37 6.88 -2.96
C VAL A 17 -11.53 5.40 -3.33
N VAL A 18 -10.59 4.86 -4.08
CA VAL A 18 -10.54 3.44 -4.44
C VAL A 18 -9.15 2.88 -4.18
N VAL A 19 -9.09 1.60 -3.86
CA VAL A 19 -7.81 0.88 -3.73
C VAL A 19 -7.81 -0.36 -4.61
N GLY A 20 -6.62 -0.75 -5.07
CA GLY A 20 -6.36 -1.95 -5.83
C GLY A 20 -5.20 -2.73 -5.23
N ILE A 21 -5.36 -4.05 -5.09
CA ILE A 21 -4.35 -4.97 -4.58
C ILE A 21 -4.33 -6.21 -5.47
N VAL A 22 -3.14 -6.66 -5.86
CA VAL A 22 -2.94 -7.91 -6.62
C VAL A 22 -1.76 -8.68 -6.02
N ALA A 23 -1.99 -9.93 -5.62
CA ALA A 23 -0.98 -10.85 -5.14
C ALA A 23 -0.62 -11.88 -6.22
N ARG A 24 0.68 -12.08 -6.46
CA ARG A 24 1.22 -12.99 -7.47
C ARG A 24 2.33 -13.87 -6.92
N ASP A 25 2.44 -15.08 -7.44
CA ASP A 25 3.61 -15.93 -7.19
C ASP A 25 4.82 -15.52 -8.05
N SER A 26 5.93 -16.23 -7.89
CA SER A 26 7.18 -16.00 -8.64
C SER A 26 7.08 -16.31 -10.14
N TYR A 27 6.05 -17.01 -10.57
CA TYR A 27 5.77 -17.29 -11.99
C TYR A 27 4.82 -16.26 -12.60
N GLY A 28 4.39 -15.26 -11.81
CA GLY A 28 3.44 -14.24 -12.23
C GLY A 28 1.97 -14.68 -12.15
N MET A 29 1.69 -15.86 -11.58
CA MET A 29 0.31 -16.34 -11.41
C MET A 29 -0.38 -15.55 -10.31
N VAL A 30 -1.57 -15.03 -10.61
CA VAL A 30 -2.39 -14.31 -9.62
C VAL A 30 -2.93 -15.29 -8.60
N LEU A 31 -2.59 -15.08 -7.33
CA LEU A 31 -3.05 -15.87 -6.19
C LEU A 31 -4.27 -15.25 -5.52
N GLY A 32 -4.47 -13.95 -5.69
CA GLY A 32 -5.59 -13.22 -5.12
C GLY A 32 -5.47 -11.72 -5.37
N GLY A 33 -6.48 -10.97 -4.96
CA GLY A 33 -6.50 -9.53 -5.07
C GLY A 33 -7.80 -8.95 -4.54
N MET A 34 -7.85 -7.63 -4.44
CA MET A 34 -9.07 -6.92 -4.13
C MET A 34 -9.09 -5.54 -4.80
N THR A 35 -10.30 -5.07 -5.05
CA THR A 35 -10.56 -3.65 -5.30
C THR A 35 -11.75 -3.21 -4.49
N ARG A 36 -11.68 -2.01 -3.92
CA ARG A 36 -12.77 -1.49 -3.09
C ARG A 36 -12.81 0.02 -3.16
N GLN A 37 -14.01 0.57 -3.36
CA GLN A 37 -14.29 1.97 -3.05
C GLN A 37 -14.50 2.11 -1.53
N VAL A 38 -13.82 3.07 -0.93
CA VAL A 38 -13.82 3.27 0.52
C VAL A 38 -14.17 4.69 0.90
N GLU A 39 -14.66 4.86 2.12
CA GLU A 39 -14.92 6.14 2.73
C GLU A 39 -13.76 6.44 3.68
N LEU A 40 -12.76 7.17 3.18
CA LEU A 40 -11.56 7.57 3.91
C LEU A 40 -11.41 9.10 3.86
N PRO A 41 -10.55 9.71 4.69
CA PRO A 41 -10.14 11.09 4.49
C PRO A 41 -9.70 11.27 3.02
N ASN A 42 -10.29 12.26 2.36
CA ASN A 42 -10.18 12.51 0.92
C ASN A 42 -8.79 13.07 0.52
N MET A 43 -7.76 12.26 0.73
CA MET A 43 -6.35 12.57 0.44
C MET A 43 -5.67 11.39 -0.23
N ALA A 44 -4.84 11.69 -1.23
CA ALA A 44 -4.07 10.69 -1.96
C ALA A 44 -3.16 9.86 -1.04
N GLU A 45 -2.39 10.50 -0.15
CA GLU A 45 -1.48 9.77 0.75
C GLU A 45 -2.22 8.82 1.70
N SER A 46 -3.38 9.22 2.25
CA SER A 46 -4.19 8.34 3.12
C SER A 46 -4.79 7.16 2.35
N THR A 47 -5.10 7.36 1.06
CA THR A 47 -5.59 6.29 0.18
C THR A 47 -4.52 5.24 -0.05
N GLU A 48 -3.29 5.67 -0.33
CA GLU A 48 -2.13 4.79 -0.47
C GLU A 48 -1.85 4.01 0.81
N VAL A 49 -1.83 4.70 1.96
CA VAL A 49 -1.66 4.04 3.27
C VAL A 49 -2.71 2.93 3.47
N TYR A 50 -3.95 3.18 3.06
CA TYR A 50 -5.00 2.17 3.14
C TYR A 50 -4.78 1.00 2.17
N ALA A 51 -4.32 1.25 0.93
CA ALA A 51 -3.97 0.21 -0.02
C ALA A 51 -2.87 -0.71 0.54
N PHE A 52 -1.80 -0.15 1.10
CA PHE A 52 -0.75 -0.90 1.80
C PHE A 52 -1.30 -1.70 2.98
N THR A 53 -2.20 -1.11 3.78
CA THR A 53 -2.82 -1.79 4.92
C THR A 53 -3.62 -3.02 4.46
N GLN A 54 -4.38 -2.91 3.38
CA GLN A 54 -5.11 -4.04 2.83
C GLN A 54 -4.18 -5.10 2.21
N GLY A 55 -3.08 -4.70 1.57
CA GLY A 55 -2.08 -5.64 1.06
C GLY A 55 -1.42 -6.47 2.17
N ILE A 56 -1.06 -5.82 3.29
CA ILE A 56 -0.53 -6.51 4.48
C ILE A 56 -1.59 -7.47 5.04
N ARG A 57 -2.82 -7.02 5.15
CA ARG A 57 -3.93 -7.83 5.68
C ARG A 57 -4.17 -9.07 4.82
N LEU A 58 -4.16 -8.93 3.49
CA LEU A 58 -4.28 -10.04 2.56
C LEU A 58 -3.18 -11.08 2.78
N ALA A 59 -1.93 -10.66 3.00
CA ALA A 59 -0.83 -11.56 3.31
C ALA A 59 -1.05 -12.34 4.62
N VAL A 60 -1.47 -11.64 5.67
CA VAL A 60 -1.73 -12.24 6.99
C VAL A 60 -2.89 -13.24 6.93
N GLU A 61 -4.02 -12.87 6.31
CA GLU A 61 -5.21 -13.73 6.22
C GLU A 61 -4.97 -15.00 5.39
N ASN A 62 -4.05 -14.96 4.43
CA ASN A 62 -3.66 -16.13 3.63
C ASN A 62 -2.47 -16.92 4.22
N GLY A 63 -1.92 -16.50 5.37
CA GLY A 63 -0.78 -17.18 6.00
C GLY A 63 0.52 -17.09 5.20
N TRP A 64 0.67 -16.08 4.35
CA TRP A 64 1.86 -15.90 3.51
C TRP A 64 3.00 -15.26 4.32
N SER A 65 4.03 -16.05 4.62
CA SER A 65 5.17 -15.63 5.45
C SER A 65 6.34 -15.01 4.67
N ASN A 66 6.39 -15.19 3.35
CA ASN A 66 7.45 -14.67 2.48
C ASN A 66 6.83 -13.81 1.36
N VAL A 67 6.55 -12.55 1.70
CA VAL A 67 5.90 -11.56 0.84
C VAL A 67 6.78 -10.34 0.59
N ILE A 68 6.70 -9.80 -0.62
CA ILE A 68 7.13 -8.44 -0.96
C ILE A 68 5.87 -7.63 -1.22
N ILE A 69 5.76 -6.45 -0.62
CA ILE A 69 4.64 -5.53 -0.85
C ILE A 69 5.21 -4.29 -1.55
N GLU A 70 4.68 -3.98 -2.73
CA GLU A 70 5.18 -2.93 -3.63
C GLU A 70 4.07 -1.91 -3.92
N GLY A 71 4.41 -0.64 -3.89
CA GLY A 71 3.55 0.47 -4.32
C GLY A 71 4.40 1.67 -4.73
N ASP A 72 3.83 2.63 -5.45
CA ASP A 72 4.54 3.80 -6.00
C ASP A 72 4.58 5.00 -5.02
N ALA A 73 3.86 4.91 -3.90
CA ALA A 73 3.86 5.91 -2.83
C ALA A 73 5.12 5.87 -1.97
N ILE A 74 6.22 6.48 -2.46
CA ILE A 74 7.52 6.48 -1.79
C ILE A 74 7.50 7.02 -0.35
N SER A 75 6.62 7.98 -0.04
CA SER A 75 6.47 8.49 1.33
C SER A 75 5.94 7.40 2.27
N VAL A 76 4.93 6.64 1.83
CA VAL A 76 4.34 5.53 2.58
C VAL A 76 5.34 4.40 2.74
N VAL A 77 6.03 4.00 1.67
CA VAL A 77 7.07 2.96 1.70
C VAL A 77 8.17 3.30 2.70
N ASN A 78 8.66 4.55 2.69
CA ASN A 78 9.72 4.97 3.62
C ASN A 78 9.26 4.96 5.08
N ARG A 79 8.03 5.38 5.37
CA ARG A 79 7.46 5.35 6.73
C ARG A 79 7.30 3.92 7.23
N LEU A 80 6.76 3.02 6.39
CA LEU A 80 6.59 1.59 6.72
C LEU A 80 7.92 0.87 6.90
N ALA A 81 8.91 1.18 6.07
CA ALA A 81 10.26 0.62 6.18
C ALA A 81 11.08 1.24 7.33
N ASN A 82 10.50 2.16 8.11
CA ASN A 82 11.16 2.92 9.17
C ASN A 82 12.44 3.62 8.70
N ARG A 83 12.46 4.09 7.44
CA ARG A 83 13.61 4.73 6.78
C ARG A 83 13.56 6.24 6.91
N TYR A 84 13.09 6.79 8.03
CA TYR A 84 13.17 8.24 8.25
C TYR A 84 14.64 8.68 8.12
N LYS A 85 14.92 9.53 7.12
CA LYS A 85 16.15 10.32 7.15
C LYS A 85 16.11 11.08 8.46
N THR A 86 17.07 10.84 9.34
CA THR A 86 17.32 11.71 10.48
C THR A 86 17.46 13.11 9.91
N ILE A 87 16.47 13.97 10.12
CA ILE A 87 16.64 15.40 9.85
C ILE A 87 17.77 15.79 10.80
N PRO A 88 18.94 16.26 10.33
CA PRO A 88 19.96 16.78 11.22
C PRO A 88 19.26 17.83 12.07
N ARG A 89 19.30 17.70 13.40
CA ARG A 89 18.87 18.79 14.27
C ARG A 89 19.70 20.00 13.87
N THR A 90 19.13 20.92 13.11
CA THR A 90 19.72 22.23 12.94
C THR A 90 19.65 22.85 14.32
N THR A 91 20.82 22.95 14.96
CA THR A 91 21.03 23.68 16.20
C THR A 91 20.49 25.09 16.01
N LEU A 92 19.52 25.48 16.84
CA LEU A 92 19.18 26.89 17.08
C LEU A 92 20.36 27.59 17.75
#